data_AF-A0A8S3S8V6-F1
#
_entry.id   AF-A0A8S3S8V6-F1
#
_cell.length_a   1.000
_cell.length_b   1.000
_cell.length_c   1.000
_cell.angle_alpha   90.00
_cell.angle_beta   90.00
_cell.angle_gamma   90.00
#
_symmetry.space_group_name_H-M   'P 1'
#
loop_
_entity.id
_entity.type
_entity.pdbx_description
1 polymer ?
#
loop_
_entity_poly.entity_id
_entity_poly.type
_entity_poly.pdbx_seq_one_letter_code
_entity_poly.pdbx_strand_id
1 'polypeptide(L)'
;MVERFNSTLANMLTASVDEHHWNWDCILPYVLMAYRSAHHETTGCTPYRMMLGLEVTTPVDLMYEVPDYFNKIQQNKWEWELQERMEKLTTLLENTKLALQYLEAKIIPIIAKVIAFIDTNRNLDILVRHEPHAWQIQLFQEILNLPNLFQLNFTDTFSSTMTKYMQVAIRTTSQLGNTFYSYIPFSWIIYEQTELLLRKHLDEKDIKESQNEIIQTTVDVLKSLGIGSLVDRIDKDYNQQFIWDYIKDFVYMAHPVKSKSEHELIWQTIKAGFKGIGHEDNNDILTSICKCHVLFKLNGTRFKHLSLIVDVSPECCDEICEMKQKNQHFVLVTDNEMTLDVFALHILLRNIEPQKDILEEPQARMQWLRNVCDYRLIVERMFSHFRQSHTTNQNNYGDLCEKGMVAIRSWAQKADMKSLNTFRSVEDFLKRRNKAVLKDYFGQMAECLLCEKTIESAPVTLPCSTKHVLCNACFHQIVMFDFECPKCGTEFPEDFNPEETENRFSNKNQQIFMEVVSQMSFAEGSAPSTDVIEKVMSYVTGSGESKSAERVITKELTVFHDSFDPTPVVRSFLLQHMMLMRYIQ
;
A
#
# COMPACT_ATOMS: atom_id res chain seq x y z
N MET A 1 -30.21 -72.66 -24.62
CA MET A 1 -29.59 -71.66 -25.53
C MET A 1 -28.15 -71.36 -25.12
N VAL A 2 -27.88 -71.09 -23.83
CA VAL A 2 -26.52 -70.85 -23.29
C VAL A 2 -25.55 -72.01 -23.52
N GLU A 3 -25.97 -73.26 -23.30
CA GLU A 3 -25.11 -74.44 -23.51
C GLU A 3 -24.70 -74.62 -24.98
N ARG A 4 -25.62 -74.37 -25.92
CA ARG A 4 -25.33 -74.42 -27.36
C ARG A 4 -24.41 -73.28 -27.77
N PHE A 5 -24.62 -72.07 -27.23
CA PHE A 5 -23.72 -70.94 -27.44
C PHE A 5 -22.31 -71.25 -26.96
N ASN A 6 -22.15 -71.75 -25.73
CA ASN A 6 -20.84 -72.08 -25.17
C ASN A 6 -20.13 -73.18 -25.98
N SER A 7 -20.88 -74.17 -26.48
CA SER A 7 -20.36 -75.20 -27.39
C SER A 7 -19.87 -74.60 -28.73
N THR A 8 -20.68 -73.74 -29.37
CA THR A 8 -20.30 -73.07 -30.62
C THR A 8 -19.11 -72.13 -30.43
N LEU A 9 -19.07 -71.38 -29.32
CA LEU A 9 -17.97 -70.48 -28.98
C LEU A 9 -16.66 -71.26 -28.76
N ALA A 10 -16.72 -72.37 -28.02
CA ALA A 10 -15.56 -73.25 -27.81
C ALA A 10 -15.05 -73.82 -29.14
N ASN A 11 -15.94 -74.24 -30.04
CA ASN A 11 -15.58 -74.74 -31.37
C ASN A 11 -14.93 -73.65 -32.24
N MET A 12 -15.49 -72.44 -32.27
CA MET A 12 -14.93 -71.32 -33.05
C MET A 12 -13.58 -70.86 -32.50
N LEU A 13 -13.40 -70.84 -31.18
CA LEU A 13 -12.11 -70.54 -30.55
C LEU A 13 -11.08 -71.62 -30.89
N THR A 14 -11.42 -72.90 -30.74
CA THR A 14 -10.52 -74.03 -31.06
C THR A 14 -10.03 -73.99 -32.51
N ALA A 15 -10.85 -73.49 -33.44
CA ALA A 15 -10.50 -73.38 -34.84
C ALA A 15 -9.66 -72.14 -35.19
N SER A 16 -9.67 -71.09 -34.36
CA SER A 16 -9.07 -69.78 -34.70
C SER A 16 -7.78 -69.49 -33.95
N VAL A 17 -7.56 -70.18 -32.84
CA VAL A 17 -6.45 -69.97 -31.91
C VAL A 17 -5.15 -70.60 -32.45
N ASP A 18 -3.99 -70.07 -32.05
CA ASP A 18 -2.67 -70.57 -32.47
C ASP A 18 -2.37 -72.01 -31.97
N GLU A 19 -1.35 -72.67 -32.53
CA GLU A 19 -1.01 -74.06 -32.15
C GLU A 19 -0.75 -74.29 -30.65
N HIS A 20 -0.46 -73.22 -29.90
CA HIS A 20 -0.12 -73.27 -28.47
C HIS A 20 -1.27 -72.82 -27.55
N HIS A 21 -2.39 -72.40 -28.12
CA HIS A 21 -3.55 -71.84 -27.43
C HIS A 21 -3.31 -70.61 -26.55
N TRP A 22 -2.32 -69.77 -26.86
CA TRP A 22 -1.93 -68.64 -26.00
C TRP A 22 -2.60 -67.31 -26.35
N ASN A 23 -3.16 -67.18 -27.55
CA ASN A 23 -3.78 -65.94 -28.04
C ASN A 23 -5.32 -65.94 -27.99
N TRP A 24 -5.93 -66.85 -27.21
CA TRP A 24 -7.39 -67.02 -27.16
C TRP A 24 -8.12 -65.76 -26.68
N ASP A 25 -7.53 -64.99 -25.79
CA ASP A 25 -8.06 -63.74 -25.24
C ASP A 25 -8.04 -62.60 -26.28
N CYS A 26 -7.00 -62.56 -27.11
CA CYS A 26 -6.87 -61.62 -28.22
C CYS A 26 -7.86 -61.94 -29.35
N ILE A 27 -8.16 -63.22 -29.57
CA ILE A 27 -9.05 -63.69 -30.64
C ILE A 27 -10.53 -63.67 -30.24
N LEU A 28 -10.82 -63.78 -28.94
CA LEU A 28 -12.17 -63.82 -28.39
C LEU A 28 -13.09 -62.69 -28.90
N PRO A 29 -12.68 -61.40 -28.96
CA PRO A 29 -13.51 -60.34 -29.51
C PRO A 29 -13.91 -60.57 -30.98
N TYR A 30 -13.00 -61.11 -31.80
CA TYR A 30 -13.25 -61.39 -33.22
C TYR A 30 -14.19 -62.59 -33.41
N VAL A 31 -14.00 -63.64 -32.62
CA VAL A 31 -14.91 -64.80 -32.61
C VAL A 31 -16.30 -64.41 -32.12
N LEU A 32 -16.40 -63.59 -31.08
CA LEU A 32 -17.68 -63.06 -30.62
C LEU A 32 -18.34 -62.15 -31.65
N MET A 33 -17.58 -61.35 -32.39
CA MET A 33 -18.09 -60.56 -33.51
C MET A 33 -18.66 -61.48 -34.60
N ALA A 34 -17.90 -62.48 -35.05
CA ALA A 34 -18.32 -63.44 -36.07
C ALA A 34 -19.57 -64.22 -35.64
N TYR A 35 -19.65 -64.64 -34.38
CA TYR A 35 -20.84 -65.29 -33.83
C TYR A 35 -22.05 -64.34 -33.83
N ARG A 36 -21.87 -63.08 -33.40
CA ARG A 36 -22.93 -62.07 -33.32
C ARG A 36 -23.46 -61.64 -34.69
N SER A 37 -22.66 -61.75 -35.75
CA SER A 37 -23.03 -61.44 -37.13
C SER A 37 -23.46 -62.65 -37.96
N ALA A 38 -23.40 -63.87 -37.43
CA ALA A 38 -23.81 -65.08 -38.14
C ALA A 38 -25.33 -65.32 -37.98
N HIS A 39 -26.00 -65.66 -39.07
CA HIS A 39 -27.43 -65.98 -39.05
C HIS A 39 -27.67 -67.31 -38.32
N HIS A 40 -28.56 -67.31 -37.33
CA HIS A 40 -28.98 -68.53 -36.66
C HIS A 40 -29.99 -69.30 -37.52
N GLU A 41 -29.77 -70.59 -37.73
CA GLU A 41 -30.62 -71.46 -38.56
C GLU A 41 -32.09 -71.49 -38.13
N THR A 42 -32.37 -71.38 -36.82
CA THR A 42 -33.73 -71.48 -36.28
C THR A 42 -34.53 -70.17 -36.40
N THR A 43 -33.85 -69.02 -36.39
CA THR A 43 -34.50 -67.70 -36.38
C THR A 43 -34.28 -66.93 -37.69
N GLY A 44 -33.37 -67.41 -38.54
CA GLY A 44 -32.99 -66.73 -39.79
C GLY A 44 -32.34 -65.36 -39.59
N CYS A 45 -32.03 -64.98 -38.34
CA CYS A 45 -31.51 -63.67 -37.96
C CYS A 45 -30.23 -63.81 -37.15
N THR A 46 -29.42 -62.75 -37.13
CA THR A 46 -28.21 -62.71 -36.32
C THR A 46 -28.52 -62.42 -34.85
N PRO A 47 -27.73 -62.93 -33.89
CA PRO A 47 -27.88 -62.61 -32.47
C PRO A 47 -27.90 -61.10 -32.19
N TYR A 48 -27.10 -60.34 -32.95
CA TYR A 48 -27.02 -58.89 -32.80
C TYR A 48 -28.33 -58.20 -33.21
N ARG A 49 -28.92 -58.60 -34.35
CA ARG A 49 -30.26 -58.14 -34.77
C ARG A 49 -31.33 -58.51 -33.74
N MET A 50 -31.29 -59.71 -33.19
CA MET A 50 -32.25 -60.14 -32.17
C MET A 50 -32.15 -59.35 -30.86
N MET A 51 -30.97 -58.82 -30.53
CA MET A 51 -30.73 -58.06 -29.30
C MET A 51 -31.01 -56.56 -29.45
N LEU A 52 -30.61 -55.96 -30.57
CA LEU A 52 -30.58 -54.51 -30.76
C LEU A 52 -31.50 -54.02 -31.90
N GLY A 53 -32.09 -54.92 -32.69
CA GLY A 53 -32.92 -54.57 -33.85
C GLY A 53 -32.11 -54.03 -35.05
N LEU A 54 -30.78 -54.09 -35.00
CA LEU A 54 -29.85 -53.59 -36.02
C LEU A 54 -28.92 -54.71 -36.49
N GLU A 55 -28.41 -54.64 -37.72
CA GLU A 55 -27.41 -55.59 -38.22
C GLU A 55 -25.98 -55.12 -37.89
N VAL A 56 -25.04 -56.06 -37.67
CA VAL A 56 -23.62 -55.71 -37.51
C VAL A 56 -23.05 -55.32 -38.86
N THR A 57 -22.45 -54.14 -38.97
CA THR A 57 -21.62 -53.80 -40.13
C THR A 57 -20.32 -54.59 -40.06
N THR A 58 -20.14 -55.58 -40.93
CA THR A 58 -18.90 -56.36 -41.01
C THR A 58 -17.85 -55.64 -41.86
N PRO A 59 -16.55 -55.96 -41.72
CA PRO A 59 -15.52 -55.39 -42.59
C PRO A 59 -15.78 -55.60 -44.09
N VAL A 60 -16.47 -56.67 -44.46
CA VAL A 60 -16.86 -56.96 -45.85
C VAL A 60 -17.91 -55.97 -46.33
N ASP A 61 -18.88 -55.60 -45.48
CA ASP A 61 -19.93 -54.62 -45.81
C ASP A 61 -19.38 -53.20 -46.00
N LEU A 62 -18.23 -52.88 -45.38
CA LEU A 62 -17.52 -51.61 -45.60
C LEU A 62 -16.71 -51.61 -46.90
N MET A 63 -16.23 -52.77 -47.35
CA MET A 63 -15.47 -52.92 -48.58
C MET A 63 -16.34 -52.92 -49.83
N TYR A 64 -17.58 -53.41 -49.71
CA TYR A 64 -18.56 -53.47 -50.77
C TYR A 64 -19.83 -52.77 -50.28
N GLU A 65 -20.10 -51.54 -50.73
CA GLU A 65 -21.33 -50.81 -50.38
C GLU A 65 -22.56 -51.69 -50.71
N VAL A 66 -23.20 -52.25 -49.69
CA VAL A 66 -24.37 -53.12 -49.87
C VAL A 66 -25.57 -52.24 -50.22
N PRO A 67 -26.26 -52.46 -51.36
CA PRO A 67 -27.43 -51.66 -51.72
C PRO A 67 -28.54 -51.78 -50.67
N ASP A 68 -29.13 -50.65 -50.26
CA ASP A 68 -30.18 -50.50 -49.22
C ASP A 68 -31.39 -51.45 -49.35
N TYR A 69 -31.57 -52.09 -50.50
CA TYR A 69 -32.66 -53.02 -50.76
C TYR A 69 -32.52 -54.36 -49.99
N PHE A 70 -31.30 -54.82 -49.70
CA PHE A 70 -31.10 -56.08 -48.95
C PHE A 70 -31.32 -55.94 -47.44
N ASN A 71 -31.24 -54.71 -46.90
CA ASN A 71 -31.44 -54.43 -45.48
C ASN A 71 -32.92 -54.30 -45.06
N LYS A 72 -33.88 -54.31 -46.01
CA LYS A 72 -35.29 -53.99 -45.75
C LYS A 72 -36.25 -55.18 -45.69
N ILE A 73 -35.80 -56.42 -45.91
CA ILE A 73 -36.69 -57.57 -45.76
C ILE A 73 -36.72 -58.00 -44.29
N GLN A 74 -37.53 -57.28 -43.50
CA GLN A 74 -37.90 -57.69 -42.14
C GLN A 74 -38.82 -58.90 -42.26
N GLN A 75 -38.35 -60.07 -41.82
CA GLN A 75 -39.08 -61.32 -42.02
C GLN A 75 -40.16 -61.55 -40.95
N ASN A 76 -40.06 -60.92 -39.78
CA ASN A 76 -40.92 -61.21 -38.64
C ASN A 76 -41.47 -59.95 -37.95
N LYS A 77 -42.75 -60.00 -37.51
CA LYS A 77 -43.44 -58.91 -36.79
C LYS A 77 -42.71 -58.42 -35.52
N TRP A 78 -42.05 -59.31 -34.80
CA TRP A 78 -41.33 -58.96 -33.57
C TRP A 78 -40.07 -58.11 -33.84
N GLU A 79 -39.45 -58.23 -35.02
CA GLU A 79 -38.28 -57.42 -35.40
C GLU A 79 -38.69 -55.95 -35.56
N TRP A 80 -39.84 -55.71 -36.19
CA TRP A 80 -40.43 -54.37 -36.33
C TRP A 80 -40.76 -53.75 -34.97
N GLU A 81 -41.42 -54.51 -34.09
CA GLU A 81 -41.76 -54.03 -32.73
C GLU A 81 -40.51 -53.75 -31.87
N LEU A 82 -39.46 -54.55 -32.01
CA LEU A 82 -38.20 -54.35 -31.30
C LEU A 82 -37.46 -53.11 -31.82
N GLN A 83 -37.34 -52.96 -33.14
CA GLN A 83 -36.68 -51.81 -33.75
C GLN A 83 -37.40 -50.51 -33.40
N GLU A 84 -38.73 -50.48 -33.53
CA GLU A 84 -39.54 -49.31 -33.16
C GLU A 84 -39.39 -48.96 -31.67
N ARG A 85 -39.32 -49.95 -30.77
CA ARG A 85 -39.07 -49.73 -29.34
C ARG A 85 -37.66 -49.21 -29.08
N MET A 86 -36.64 -49.73 -29.77
CA MET A 86 -35.25 -49.28 -29.60
C MET A 86 -35.03 -47.87 -30.14
N GLU A 87 -35.66 -47.50 -31.26
CA GLU A 87 -35.66 -46.13 -31.78
C GLU A 87 -36.38 -45.17 -30.82
N LYS A 88 -37.51 -45.57 -30.24
CA LYS A 88 -38.18 -44.80 -29.18
C LYS A 88 -37.31 -44.66 -27.93
N LEU A 89 -36.61 -45.70 -27.51
CA LEU A 89 -35.73 -45.65 -26.33
C LEU A 89 -34.49 -44.79 -26.56
N THR A 90 -33.84 -44.91 -27.72
CA THR A 90 -32.66 -44.10 -28.07
C THR A 90 -33.01 -42.62 -28.16
N THR A 91 -34.14 -42.28 -28.80
CA THR A 91 -34.64 -40.89 -28.84
C THR A 91 -34.99 -40.36 -27.45
N LEU A 92 -35.60 -41.16 -26.57
CA LEU A 92 -35.85 -40.75 -25.17
C LEU A 92 -34.54 -40.55 -24.38
N LEU A 93 -33.54 -41.41 -24.57
CA LEU A 93 -32.23 -41.27 -23.93
C LEU A 93 -31.48 -40.03 -24.43
N GLU A 94 -31.53 -39.75 -25.72
CA GLU A 94 -30.95 -38.54 -26.30
C GLU A 94 -31.66 -37.29 -25.78
N ASN A 95 -33.00 -37.28 -25.74
CA ASN A 95 -33.79 -36.17 -25.22
C ASN A 95 -33.54 -35.92 -23.72
N THR A 96 -33.43 -36.97 -22.91
CA THR A 96 -33.12 -36.84 -21.48
C THR A 96 -31.69 -36.34 -21.26
N LYS A 97 -30.72 -36.82 -22.04
CA LYS A 97 -29.35 -36.31 -22.00
C LYS A 97 -29.27 -34.85 -22.41
N LEU A 98 -29.96 -34.44 -23.47
CA LEU A 98 -30.02 -33.03 -23.91
C LEU A 98 -30.72 -32.16 -22.87
N ALA A 99 -31.79 -32.64 -22.23
CA ALA A 99 -32.48 -31.93 -21.16
C ALA A 99 -31.58 -31.75 -19.92
N LEU A 100 -30.81 -32.77 -19.53
CA LEU A 100 -29.83 -32.68 -18.45
C LEU A 100 -28.71 -31.70 -18.79
N GLN A 101 -28.14 -31.77 -20.00
CA GLN A 101 -27.12 -30.83 -20.45
C GLN A 101 -27.64 -29.38 -20.49
N TYR A 102 -28.90 -29.19 -20.86
CA TYR A 102 -29.56 -27.90 -20.84
C TYR A 102 -29.77 -27.36 -19.42
N LEU A 103 -30.20 -28.23 -18.48
CA LEU A 103 -30.34 -27.87 -17.07
C LEU A 103 -28.98 -27.54 -16.46
N GLU A 104 -27.95 -28.35 -16.71
CA GLU A 104 -26.58 -28.08 -16.28
C GLU A 104 -26.08 -26.73 -16.82
N ALA A 105 -26.24 -26.48 -18.12
CA ALA A 105 -25.83 -25.24 -18.74
C ALA A 105 -26.53 -24.00 -18.15
N LYS A 106 -27.76 -24.13 -17.65
CA LYS A 106 -28.50 -23.04 -17.02
C LYS A 106 -28.24 -22.89 -15.52
N ILE A 107 -28.08 -24.00 -14.81
CA ILE A 107 -27.94 -24.02 -13.35
C ILE A 107 -26.50 -23.71 -12.94
N ILE A 108 -25.50 -24.24 -13.65
CA ILE A 108 -24.08 -24.04 -13.32
C ILE A 108 -23.71 -22.56 -13.21
N PRO A 109 -24.07 -21.66 -14.15
CA PRO A 109 -23.78 -20.23 -14.03
C PRO A 109 -24.44 -19.57 -12.81
N ILE A 110 -25.66 -20.00 -12.45
CA ILE A 110 -26.40 -19.47 -11.30
C ILE A 110 -25.71 -19.91 -10.01
N ILE A 111 -25.42 -21.20 -9.86
CA ILE A 111 -24.70 -21.75 -8.71
C ILE A 111 -23.31 -21.12 -8.60
N ALA A 112 -22.58 -20.95 -9.72
CA ALA A 112 -21.27 -20.31 -9.72
C ALA A 112 -21.34 -18.86 -9.21
N LYS A 113 -22.36 -18.08 -9.60
CA LYS A 113 -22.56 -16.72 -9.07
C LYS A 113 -22.95 -16.72 -7.59
N VAL A 114 -23.79 -17.65 -7.15
CA VAL A 114 -24.15 -17.81 -5.73
C VAL A 114 -22.92 -18.16 -4.90
N ILE A 115 -22.12 -19.14 -5.35
CA ILE A 115 -20.87 -19.53 -4.69
C ILE A 115 -19.89 -18.36 -4.67
N ALA A 116 -19.68 -17.66 -5.79
CA ALA A 116 -18.77 -16.53 -5.86
C ALA A 116 -19.19 -15.38 -4.93
N PHE A 117 -20.49 -15.16 -4.75
CA PHE A 117 -21.01 -14.19 -3.78
C PHE A 117 -20.81 -14.66 -2.34
N ILE A 118 -21.15 -15.92 -2.03
CA ILE A 118 -21.00 -16.48 -0.69
C ILE A 118 -19.54 -16.56 -0.27
N ASP A 119 -18.64 -16.84 -1.22
CA ASP A 119 -17.20 -16.96 -1.01
C ASP A 119 -16.43 -15.63 -1.09
N THR A 120 -17.15 -14.50 -1.13
CA THR A 120 -16.54 -13.17 -0.98
C THR A 120 -15.66 -13.14 0.26
N ASN A 121 -14.38 -12.76 0.12
CA ASN A 121 -13.36 -12.79 1.18
C ASN A 121 -13.13 -14.19 1.80
N ARG A 122 -13.21 -15.25 0.99
CA ARG A 122 -12.97 -16.64 1.43
C ARG A 122 -13.88 -17.06 2.58
N ASN A 123 -15.10 -16.55 2.58
CA ASN A 123 -16.06 -16.73 3.65
C ASN A 123 -16.52 -18.19 3.81
N LEU A 124 -16.43 -19.03 2.75
CA LEU A 124 -16.66 -20.47 2.87
C LEU A 124 -15.58 -21.18 3.70
N ASP A 125 -14.35 -20.65 3.76
CA ASP A 125 -13.26 -21.24 4.55
C ASP A 125 -13.61 -21.28 6.05
N ILE A 126 -14.53 -20.42 6.53
CA ILE A 126 -15.02 -20.44 7.92
C ILE A 126 -15.65 -21.80 8.24
N LEU A 127 -16.40 -22.38 7.30
CA LEU A 127 -17.10 -23.65 7.48
C LEU A 127 -16.18 -24.88 7.36
N VAL A 128 -15.03 -24.71 6.69
CA VAL A 128 -14.10 -25.81 6.36
C VAL A 128 -12.95 -25.91 7.38
N ARG A 129 -12.69 -24.86 8.18
CA ARG A 129 -11.65 -24.89 9.23
C ARG A 129 -11.92 -26.00 10.25
N HIS A 130 -10.86 -26.55 10.84
CA HIS A 130 -10.99 -27.48 11.97
C HIS A 130 -11.70 -26.76 13.13
N GLU A 131 -12.95 -27.14 13.38
CA GLU A 131 -13.83 -26.70 14.48
C GLU A 131 -14.39 -25.25 14.37
N PRO A 132 -15.31 -24.96 13.43
CA PRO A 132 -16.10 -23.74 13.48
C PRO A 132 -16.96 -23.70 14.75
N HIS A 133 -17.06 -22.53 15.39
CA HIS A 133 -17.94 -22.37 16.54
C HIS A 133 -19.42 -22.53 16.11
N ALA A 134 -20.25 -23.12 16.98
CA ALA A 134 -21.66 -23.35 16.68
C ALA A 134 -22.40 -22.07 16.28
N TRP A 135 -22.08 -20.94 16.92
CA TRP A 135 -22.67 -19.63 16.60
C TRP A 135 -22.26 -19.12 15.20
N GLN A 136 -21.07 -19.46 14.69
CA GLN A 136 -20.64 -19.07 13.34
C GLN A 136 -21.46 -19.80 12.28
N ILE A 137 -21.74 -21.09 12.48
CA ILE A 137 -22.58 -21.88 11.57
C ILE A 137 -24.02 -21.34 11.60
N GLN A 138 -24.57 -21.08 12.79
CA GLN A 138 -25.91 -20.52 12.95
C GLN A 138 -26.03 -19.16 12.25
N LEU A 139 -25.09 -18.25 12.49
CA LEU A 139 -25.07 -16.94 11.86
C LEU A 139 -24.98 -17.04 10.32
N PHE A 140 -24.14 -17.95 9.82
CA PHE A 140 -24.00 -18.19 8.38
C PHE A 140 -25.34 -18.63 7.75
N GLN A 141 -26.06 -19.55 8.38
CA GLN A 141 -27.36 -20.01 7.91
C GLN A 141 -28.43 -18.93 7.98
N GLU A 142 -28.46 -18.16 9.08
CA GLU A 142 -29.47 -17.11 9.27
C GLU A 142 -29.30 -15.96 8.28
N ILE A 143 -28.05 -15.54 7.97
CA ILE A 143 -27.80 -14.49 6.97
C ILE A 143 -28.27 -14.93 5.58
N LEU A 144 -28.08 -16.21 5.20
CA LEU A 144 -28.59 -16.75 3.94
C LEU A 144 -30.12 -16.75 3.86
N ASN A 145 -30.81 -16.84 5.01
CA ASN A 145 -32.26 -16.83 5.09
C ASN A 145 -32.86 -15.41 5.10
N LEU A 146 -32.06 -14.35 5.06
CA LEU A 146 -32.53 -12.96 5.01
C LEU A 146 -32.65 -12.45 3.56
N PRO A 147 -33.87 -12.41 2.96
CA PRO A 147 -34.05 -12.08 1.56
C PRO A 147 -33.68 -10.63 1.20
N ASN A 148 -33.74 -9.72 2.18
CA ASN A 148 -33.46 -8.29 1.96
C ASN A 148 -31.96 -7.99 1.86
N LEU A 149 -31.09 -8.83 2.44
CA LEU A 149 -29.63 -8.65 2.41
C LEU A 149 -28.99 -9.39 1.24
N PHE A 150 -29.62 -10.47 0.77
CA PHE A 150 -29.12 -11.34 -0.30
C PHE A 150 -29.71 -10.94 -1.67
N GLN A 151 -29.47 -9.69 -2.11
CA GLN A 151 -29.95 -9.21 -3.41
C GLN A 151 -29.02 -9.66 -4.54
N LEU A 152 -29.17 -10.91 -5.00
CA LEU A 152 -28.50 -11.38 -6.21
C LEU A 152 -29.34 -11.08 -7.46
N ASN A 153 -28.86 -10.17 -8.30
CA ASN A 153 -29.45 -9.91 -9.61
C ASN A 153 -28.92 -10.92 -10.62
N PHE A 154 -29.78 -11.85 -11.05
CA PHE A 154 -29.42 -12.89 -12.03
C PHE A 154 -29.70 -12.49 -13.49
N THR A 155 -30.12 -11.25 -13.75
CA THR A 155 -30.56 -10.78 -15.07
C THR A 155 -29.52 -11.00 -16.17
N ASP A 156 -28.24 -10.92 -15.82
CA ASP A 156 -27.12 -11.04 -16.78
C ASP A 156 -26.65 -12.49 -16.99
N THR A 157 -27.26 -13.50 -16.34
CA THR A 157 -26.87 -14.91 -16.50
C THR A 157 -27.41 -15.57 -17.75
N PHE A 158 -28.38 -14.95 -18.42
CA PHE A 158 -29.05 -15.51 -19.59
C PHE A 158 -28.53 -14.84 -20.88
N SER A 159 -27.22 -14.77 -21.09
CA SER A 159 -26.73 -14.45 -22.43
C SER A 159 -27.08 -15.64 -23.35
N SER A 160 -27.65 -15.34 -24.50
CA SER A 160 -28.10 -16.34 -25.50
C SER A 160 -26.95 -17.09 -26.18
N THR A 161 -25.70 -16.75 -25.83
CA THR A 161 -24.48 -17.31 -26.41
C THR A 161 -23.74 -18.09 -25.33
N MET A 162 -23.90 -19.42 -25.36
CA MET A 162 -23.12 -20.36 -24.56
C MET A 162 -21.65 -20.33 -25.00
N THR A 163 -20.91 -19.29 -24.60
CA THR A 163 -19.45 -19.27 -24.69
C THR A 163 -18.87 -20.21 -23.64
N LYS A 164 -17.83 -20.92 -24.06
CA LYS A 164 -17.41 -22.23 -23.54
C LYS A 164 -17.09 -22.30 -22.04
N TYR A 165 -16.81 -21.20 -21.34
CA TYR A 165 -16.70 -21.15 -19.87
C TYR A 165 -16.99 -19.73 -19.38
N MET A 166 -18.03 -19.53 -18.56
CA MET A 166 -18.26 -18.25 -17.88
C MET A 166 -17.31 -18.15 -16.69
N GLN A 167 -16.28 -17.32 -16.78
CA GLN A 167 -15.43 -17.01 -15.62
C GLN A 167 -16.18 -16.07 -14.69
N VAL A 168 -16.45 -16.52 -13.47
CA VAL A 168 -17.05 -15.70 -12.42
C VAL A 168 -15.95 -15.28 -11.47
N ALA A 169 -15.60 -14.00 -11.50
CA ALA A 169 -14.65 -13.44 -10.53
C ALA A 169 -15.28 -13.43 -9.14
N ILE A 170 -14.55 -13.95 -8.15
CA ILE A 170 -14.95 -13.86 -6.75
C ILE A 170 -14.69 -12.44 -6.27
N ARG A 171 -15.66 -11.85 -5.60
CA ARG A 171 -15.56 -10.49 -5.06
C ARG A 171 -14.58 -10.47 -3.89
N THR A 172 -13.79 -9.41 -3.81
CA THR A 172 -12.96 -9.08 -2.63
C THR A 172 -13.31 -7.67 -2.18
N THR A 173 -13.51 -7.46 -0.87
CA THR A 173 -13.87 -6.15 -0.33
C THR A 173 -12.71 -5.42 0.36
N SER A 174 -11.48 -5.95 0.26
CA SER A 174 -10.32 -5.23 0.78
C SER A 174 -9.97 -4.02 -0.08
N GLN A 175 -9.43 -2.97 0.53
CA GLN A 175 -9.06 -1.74 -0.16
C GLN A 175 -7.98 -1.95 -1.24
N LEU A 176 -7.09 -2.92 -1.04
CA LEU A 176 -6.04 -3.27 -2.01
C LEU A 176 -6.48 -4.32 -3.04
N GLY A 177 -7.71 -4.84 -2.96
CA GLY A 177 -8.19 -5.91 -3.84
C GLY A 177 -7.59 -7.30 -3.54
N ASN A 178 -6.90 -7.46 -2.41
CA ASN A 178 -6.37 -8.74 -1.96
C ASN A 178 -7.46 -9.58 -1.28
N THR A 179 -7.41 -10.90 -1.45
CA THR A 179 -8.22 -11.83 -0.67
C THR A 179 -7.70 -11.90 0.76
N PHE A 180 -8.58 -11.79 1.75
CA PHE A 180 -8.25 -12.06 3.15
C PHE A 180 -9.15 -13.16 3.70
N TYR A 181 -8.79 -13.67 4.87
CA TYR A 181 -9.54 -14.70 5.58
C TYR A 181 -10.54 -14.02 6.53
N SER A 182 -11.83 -14.10 6.21
CA SER A 182 -12.87 -13.64 7.14
C SER A 182 -12.89 -14.50 8.41
N TYR A 183 -13.16 -13.84 9.55
CA TYR A 183 -13.44 -14.45 10.84
C TYR A 183 -14.94 -14.47 11.17
N ILE A 184 -15.67 -13.47 10.68
CA ILE A 184 -17.12 -13.37 10.85
C ILE A 184 -17.83 -13.72 9.53
N PRO A 185 -18.83 -14.62 9.56
CA PRO A 185 -19.70 -14.89 8.42
C PRO A 185 -20.27 -13.60 7.81
N PHE A 186 -19.99 -13.38 6.52
CA PHE A 186 -20.49 -12.24 5.76
C PHE A 186 -20.21 -10.86 6.41
N SER A 187 -19.06 -10.69 7.08
CA SER A 187 -18.66 -9.41 7.70
C SER A 187 -18.78 -8.21 6.77
N TRP A 188 -18.54 -8.41 5.48
CA TRP A 188 -18.65 -7.37 4.45
C TRP A 188 -20.09 -6.84 4.26
N ILE A 189 -21.12 -7.68 4.47
CA ILE A 189 -22.53 -7.23 4.41
C ILE A 189 -22.80 -6.27 5.56
N ILE A 190 -22.41 -6.67 6.79
CA ILE A 190 -22.56 -5.84 7.98
C ILE A 190 -21.82 -4.51 7.80
N TYR A 191 -20.58 -4.58 7.30
CA TYR A 191 -19.76 -3.40 7.01
C TYR A 191 -20.43 -2.46 6.00
N GLU A 192 -20.91 -2.97 4.85
CA GLU A 192 -21.51 -2.16 3.80
C GLU A 192 -22.81 -1.50 4.24
N GLN A 193 -23.67 -2.23 4.97
CA GLN A 193 -24.91 -1.68 5.51
C GLN A 193 -24.61 -0.58 6.54
N THR A 194 -23.70 -0.84 7.48
CA THR A 194 -23.31 0.17 8.48
C THR A 194 -22.67 1.39 7.83
N GLU A 195 -21.78 1.20 6.85
CA GLU A 195 -21.17 2.32 6.12
C GLU A 195 -22.19 3.13 5.31
N LEU A 196 -23.14 2.48 4.64
CA LEU A 196 -24.18 3.14 3.87
C LEU A 196 -25.07 4.01 4.75
N LEU A 197 -25.43 3.53 5.93
CA LEU A 197 -26.24 4.28 6.90
C LEU A 197 -25.45 5.46 7.47
N LEU A 198 -24.21 5.21 7.88
CA LEU A 198 -23.34 6.24 8.42
C LEU A 198 -23.06 7.35 7.38
N ARG A 199 -22.80 7.02 6.11
CA ARG A 199 -22.57 8.03 5.05
C ARG A 199 -23.73 9.01 4.87
N LYS A 200 -24.97 8.63 5.18
CA LYS A 200 -26.14 9.52 5.07
C LYS A 200 -26.21 10.59 6.16
N HIS A 201 -25.46 10.43 7.25
CA HIS A 201 -25.56 11.25 8.46
C HIS A 201 -24.25 11.97 8.86
N LEU A 202 -23.19 11.87 8.04
CA LEU A 202 -21.84 12.28 8.45
C LEU A 202 -21.25 13.37 7.53
N ASP A 203 -21.46 14.64 7.87
CA ASP A 203 -20.47 15.68 7.62
C ASP A 203 -19.51 15.76 8.83
N GLU A 204 -18.19 15.92 8.62
CA GLU A 204 -17.14 15.81 9.66
C GLU A 204 -17.36 16.70 10.90
N LYS A 205 -18.13 17.79 10.78
CA LYS A 205 -18.44 18.71 11.88
C LYS A 205 -19.57 18.21 12.79
N ASP A 206 -20.55 17.49 12.25
CA ASP A 206 -21.74 17.02 12.98
C ASP A 206 -21.45 15.79 13.84
N ILE A 207 -20.35 15.07 13.51
CA ILE A 207 -19.98 13.83 14.20
C ILE A 207 -19.69 14.11 15.67
N LYS A 208 -18.94 15.16 16.02
CA LYS A 208 -18.43 15.35 17.39
C LYS A 208 -19.50 15.72 18.43
N GLU A 209 -20.59 16.39 18.02
CA GLU A 209 -21.64 16.84 18.94
C GLU A 209 -22.78 15.82 19.08
N SER A 210 -23.05 14.99 18.06
CA SER A 210 -24.17 14.05 18.02
C SER A 210 -23.76 12.56 17.90
N GLN A 211 -22.53 12.19 18.30
CA GLN A 211 -21.99 10.81 18.17
C GLN A 211 -22.96 9.73 18.64
N ASN A 212 -23.46 9.85 19.87
CA ASN A 212 -24.31 8.84 20.49
C ASN A 212 -25.68 8.74 19.82
N GLU A 213 -26.23 9.86 19.34
CA GLU A 213 -27.53 9.89 18.65
C GLU A 213 -27.45 9.27 17.25
N ILE A 214 -26.38 9.55 16.51
CA ILE A 214 -26.11 8.93 15.20
C ILE A 214 -25.88 7.42 15.35
N ILE A 215 -25.10 7.02 16.35
CA ILE A 215 -24.87 5.61 16.67
C ILE A 215 -26.20 4.92 16.99
N GLN A 216 -27.01 5.49 17.88
CA GLN A 216 -28.28 4.90 18.29
C GLN A 216 -29.26 4.78 17.11
N THR A 217 -29.39 5.83 16.31
CA THR A 217 -30.24 5.82 15.10
C THR A 217 -29.79 4.73 14.12
N THR A 218 -28.48 4.59 13.91
CA THR A 218 -27.92 3.55 13.03
C THR A 218 -28.18 2.15 13.58
N VAL A 219 -28.01 1.95 14.89
CA VAL A 219 -28.30 0.69 15.57
C VAL A 219 -29.77 0.31 15.42
N ASP A 220 -30.69 1.27 15.58
CA ASP A 220 -32.14 1.01 15.45
C ASP A 220 -32.52 0.60 14.02
N VAL A 221 -31.90 1.21 13.01
CA VAL A 221 -32.09 0.80 11.61
C VAL A 221 -31.49 -0.59 11.35
N LEU A 222 -30.29 -0.89 11.85
CA LEU A 222 -29.70 -2.24 11.73
C LEU A 222 -30.57 -3.31 12.41
N LYS A 223 -31.21 -3.00 13.54
CA LYS A 223 -32.20 -3.87 14.19
C LYS A 223 -33.41 -4.12 13.28
N SER A 224 -33.95 -3.07 12.67
CA SER A 224 -35.09 -3.19 11.72
C SER A 224 -34.78 -4.01 10.46
N LEU A 225 -33.51 -4.03 10.03
CA LEU A 225 -33.03 -4.85 8.92
C LEU A 225 -32.89 -6.34 9.27
N GLY A 226 -33.14 -6.72 10.52
CA GLY A 226 -33.06 -8.09 11.02
C GLY A 226 -31.69 -8.48 11.58
N ILE A 227 -30.66 -7.64 11.41
CA ILE A 227 -29.29 -7.90 11.90
C ILE A 227 -29.27 -7.94 13.45
N GLY A 228 -30.09 -7.12 14.11
CA GLY A 228 -30.25 -7.19 15.56
C GLY A 228 -30.69 -8.57 16.06
N SER A 229 -31.65 -9.19 15.38
CA SER A 229 -32.13 -10.53 15.77
C SER A 229 -31.08 -11.63 15.58
N LEU A 230 -30.16 -11.44 14.62
CA LEU A 230 -29.03 -12.36 14.42
C LEU A 230 -28.06 -12.28 15.60
N VAL A 231 -27.79 -11.05 16.04
CA VAL A 231 -26.84 -10.74 17.10
C VAL A 231 -27.38 -11.14 18.48
N ASP A 232 -28.67 -10.90 18.74
CA ASP A 232 -29.32 -11.24 20.02
C ASP A 232 -29.38 -12.76 20.29
N ARG A 233 -29.26 -13.59 19.25
CA ARG A 233 -29.22 -15.06 19.36
C ARG A 233 -27.84 -15.62 19.65
N ILE A 234 -26.79 -14.80 19.56
CA ILE A 234 -25.43 -15.19 19.95
C ILE A 234 -25.39 -15.25 21.47
N ASP A 235 -24.81 -16.33 22.01
CA ASP A 235 -24.62 -16.45 23.45
C ASP A 235 -23.70 -15.33 23.94
N LYS A 236 -24.09 -14.68 25.05
CA LYS A 236 -23.46 -13.47 25.57
C LYS A 236 -21.97 -13.66 25.87
N ASP A 237 -21.57 -14.89 26.18
CA ASP A 237 -20.19 -15.28 26.43
C ASP A 237 -19.29 -15.06 25.19
N TYR A 238 -19.87 -15.10 23.98
CA TYR A 238 -19.14 -14.87 22.72
C TYR A 238 -19.20 -13.42 22.22
N ASN A 239 -19.92 -12.51 22.89
CA ASN A 239 -20.10 -11.13 22.39
C ASN A 239 -18.76 -10.41 22.20
N GLN A 240 -17.85 -10.55 23.16
CA GLN A 240 -16.53 -9.93 23.05
C GLN A 240 -15.70 -10.55 21.92
N GLN A 241 -15.73 -11.88 21.79
CA GLN A 241 -15.04 -12.57 20.70
C GLN A 241 -15.57 -12.10 19.34
N PHE A 242 -16.89 -12.02 19.18
CA PHE A 242 -17.53 -11.53 17.96
C PHE A 242 -17.05 -10.11 17.60
N ILE A 243 -17.04 -9.19 18.57
CA ILE A 243 -16.61 -7.80 18.33
C ILE A 243 -15.16 -7.77 17.86
N TRP A 244 -14.25 -8.48 18.53
CA TRP A 244 -12.83 -8.47 18.17
C TRP A 244 -12.55 -9.12 16.82
N ASP A 245 -13.25 -10.20 16.50
CA ASP A 245 -13.13 -10.88 15.21
C ASP A 245 -13.76 -10.06 14.07
N TYR A 246 -14.86 -9.33 14.34
CA TYR A 246 -15.39 -8.35 13.39
C TYR A 246 -14.39 -7.22 13.13
N ILE A 247 -13.73 -6.69 14.17
CA ILE A 247 -12.73 -5.62 14.00
C ILE A 247 -11.55 -6.10 13.14
N LYS A 248 -11.12 -7.36 13.26
CA LYS A 248 -10.09 -7.93 12.37
C LYS A 248 -10.52 -7.90 10.91
N ASP A 249 -11.76 -8.31 10.62
CA ASP A 249 -12.31 -8.25 9.26
C ASP A 249 -12.47 -6.81 8.78
N PHE A 250 -12.95 -5.92 9.65
CA PHE A 250 -13.14 -4.50 9.39
C PHE A 250 -11.87 -3.82 8.91
N VAL A 251 -10.72 -4.09 9.55
CA VAL A 251 -9.43 -3.47 9.19
C VAL A 251 -9.06 -3.71 7.74
N TYR A 252 -9.28 -4.92 7.21
CA TYR A 252 -9.01 -5.22 5.78
C TYR A 252 -9.93 -4.44 4.82
N MET A 253 -11.17 -4.17 5.24
CA MET A 253 -12.17 -3.46 4.42
C MET A 253 -12.06 -1.93 4.51
N ALA A 254 -11.59 -1.43 5.66
CA ALA A 254 -11.52 0.00 5.96
C ALA A 254 -10.15 0.62 5.63
N HIS A 255 -9.05 -0.14 5.70
CA HIS A 255 -7.68 0.35 5.53
C HIS A 255 -6.89 -0.46 4.49
N PRO A 256 -6.02 0.18 3.66
CA PRO A 256 -5.17 -0.50 2.69
C PRO A 256 -3.98 -1.24 3.35
N VAL A 257 -4.27 -2.38 3.99
CA VAL A 257 -3.29 -3.22 4.68
C VAL A 257 -2.36 -3.94 3.71
N LYS A 258 -1.05 -3.78 3.87
CA LYS A 258 0.00 -4.42 3.05
C LYS A 258 0.64 -5.64 3.70
N SER A 259 0.74 -5.68 5.02
CA SER A 259 1.39 -6.77 5.76
C SER A 259 0.53 -7.28 6.92
N LYS A 260 0.81 -8.52 7.38
CA LYS A 260 0.14 -9.09 8.56
C LYS A 260 0.48 -8.30 9.83
N SER A 261 1.70 -7.79 9.93
CA SER A 261 2.14 -6.97 11.05
C SER A 261 1.42 -5.62 11.09
N GLU A 262 1.20 -5.00 9.92
CA GLU A 262 0.38 -3.78 9.81
C GLU A 262 -1.07 -4.04 10.26
N HIS A 263 -1.67 -5.13 9.80
CA HIS A 263 -3.03 -5.54 10.20
C HIS A 263 -3.15 -5.65 11.72
N GLU A 264 -2.24 -6.39 12.35
CA GLU A 264 -2.23 -6.63 13.79
C GLU A 264 -2.06 -5.32 14.58
N LEU A 265 -1.16 -4.44 14.15
CA LEU A 265 -0.93 -3.14 14.81
C LEU A 265 -2.15 -2.22 14.70
N ILE A 266 -2.80 -2.15 13.54
CA ILE A 266 -4.01 -1.34 13.36
C ILE A 266 -5.16 -1.90 14.20
N TRP A 267 -5.34 -3.22 14.21
CA TRP A 267 -6.32 -3.90 15.06
C TRP A 267 -6.10 -3.58 16.55
N GLN A 268 -4.86 -3.69 17.04
CA GLN A 268 -4.51 -3.31 18.42
C GLN A 268 -4.80 -1.83 18.71
N THR A 269 -4.55 -0.96 17.74
CA THR A 269 -4.75 0.49 17.88
C THR A 269 -6.23 0.84 17.97
N ILE A 270 -7.08 0.21 17.15
CA ILE A 270 -8.55 0.36 17.25
C ILE A 270 -9.02 -0.15 18.60
N LYS A 271 -8.55 -1.33 19.02
CA LYS A 271 -8.84 -1.91 20.33
C LYS A 271 -8.46 -0.98 21.49
N ALA A 272 -7.32 -0.29 21.40
CA ALA A 272 -6.91 0.69 22.39
C ALA A 272 -7.86 1.90 22.43
N GLY A 273 -8.29 2.38 21.27
CA GLY A 273 -9.27 3.46 21.18
C GLY A 273 -10.64 3.11 21.79
N PHE A 274 -11.06 1.84 21.76
CA PHE A 274 -12.27 1.39 22.45
C PHE A 274 -12.17 1.52 23.98
N LYS A 275 -11.00 1.21 24.57
CA LYS A 275 -10.77 1.40 26.01
C LYS A 275 -10.85 2.88 26.40
N GLY A 276 -10.28 3.77 25.58
CA GLY A 276 -10.31 5.22 25.81
C GLY A 276 -11.72 5.86 25.82
N ILE A 277 -12.71 5.22 25.19
CA ILE A 277 -14.12 5.70 25.15
C ILE A 277 -14.94 5.13 26.32
N GLY A 278 -14.32 4.40 27.27
CA GLY A 278 -15.01 3.84 28.44
C GLY A 278 -15.92 2.67 28.10
N HIS A 279 -15.56 1.87 27.08
CA HIS A 279 -16.40 0.79 26.55
C HIS A 279 -16.35 -0.52 27.34
N GLU A 280 -15.82 -0.52 28.57
CA GLU A 280 -15.62 -1.74 29.36
C GLU A 280 -16.95 -2.39 29.83
N ASP A 281 -18.07 -1.65 29.80
CA ASP A 281 -19.31 -2.12 30.46
C ASP A 281 -20.51 -2.46 29.55
N ASN A 282 -20.49 -2.15 28.25
CA ASN A 282 -21.61 -2.44 27.35
C ASN A 282 -21.24 -3.47 26.27
N ASN A 283 -21.55 -4.75 26.56
CA ASN A 283 -21.42 -5.91 25.66
C ASN A 283 -22.41 -5.90 24.47
N ASP A 284 -22.96 -4.75 24.08
CA ASP A 284 -23.83 -4.64 22.91
C ASP A 284 -22.99 -4.64 21.64
N ILE A 285 -23.10 -5.72 20.87
CA ILE A 285 -22.34 -5.95 19.64
C ILE A 285 -22.64 -4.87 18.61
N LEU A 286 -23.91 -4.50 18.38
CA LEU A 286 -24.26 -3.54 17.32
C LEU A 286 -23.74 -2.14 17.63
N THR A 287 -23.90 -1.68 18.88
CA THR A 287 -23.34 -0.41 19.33
C THR A 287 -21.82 -0.40 19.18
N SER A 288 -21.15 -1.51 19.50
CA SER A 288 -19.70 -1.64 19.37
C SER A 288 -19.25 -1.60 17.90
N ILE A 289 -19.97 -2.26 16.99
CA ILE A 289 -19.72 -2.18 15.54
C ILE A 289 -19.83 -0.73 15.06
N CYS A 290 -20.93 -0.05 15.35
CA CYS A 290 -21.12 1.34 14.92
C CYS A 290 -20.03 2.27 15.47
N LYS A 291 -19.64 2.08 16.75
CA LYS A 291 -18.53 2.83 17.36
C LYS A 291 -17.19 2.56 16.68
N CYS A 292 -16.93 1.32 16.22
CA CYS A 292 -15.73 1.01 15.45
C CYS A 292 -15.64 1.89 14.19
N HIS A 293 -16.72 1.95 13.42
CA HIS A 293 -16.79 2.75 12.20
C HIS A 293 -16.62 4.24 12.47
N VAL A 294 -17.30 4.77 13.50
CA VAL A 294 -17.18 6.18 13.90
C VAL A 294 -15.76 6.51 14.36
N LEU A 295 -15.17 5.66 15.20
CA LEU A 295 -13.80 5.83 15.70
C LEU A 295 -12.78 5.82 14.56
N PHE A 296 -12.94 4.91 13.60
CA PHE A 296 -12.07 4.84 12.43
C PHE A 296 -12.18 6.11 11.57
N LYS A 297 -13.40 6.62 11.34
CA LYS A 297 -13.62 7.85 10.59
C LYS A 297 -13.05 9.09 11.27
N LEU A 298 -13.27 9.24 12.59
CA LEU A 298 -12.72 10.35 13.38
C LEU A 298 -11.19 10.40 13.34
N ASN A 299 -10.55 9.22 13.33
CA ASN A 299 -9.09 9.09 13.25
C ASN A 299 -8.57 8.88 11.82
N GLY A 300 -9.39 9.09 10.80
CA GLY A 300 -9.05 8.78 9.42
C GLY A 300 -7.80 9.52 8.91
N THR A 301 -7.56 10.75 9.36
CA THR A 301 -6.32 11.49 9.03
C THR A 301 -5.08 10.84 9.62
N ARG A 302 -5.17 10.32 10.84
CA ARG A 302 -4.06 9.62 11.54
C ARG A 302 -3.73 8.29 10.88
N PHE A 303 -4.74 7.51 10.50
CA PHE A 303 -4.53 6.28 9.72
C PHE A 303 -3.93 6.55 8.34
N LYS A 304 -4.29 7.67 7.68
CA LYS A 304 -3.64 8.10 6.44
C LYS A 304 -2.17 8.44 6.66
N HIS A 305 -1.81 9.11 7.76
CA HIS A 305 -0.40 9.37 8.10
C HIS A 305 0.39 8.07 8.28
N LEU A 306 -0.19 7.09 8.98
CA LEU A 306 0.42 5.76 9.12
C LEU A 306 0.63 5.09 7.76
N SER A 307 -0.38 5.11 6.88
CA SER A 307 -0.26 4.56 5.52
C SER A 307 0.90 5.20 4.76
N LEU A 308 1.04 6.53 4.82
CA LEU A 308 2.13 7.24 4.16
C LEU A 308 3.51 6.83 4.71
N ILE A 309 3.62 6.59 6.02
CA ILE A 309 4.87 6.11 6.62
C ILE A 309 5.20 4.70 6.12
N VAL A 310 4.21 3.80 6.10
CA VAL A 310 4.38 2.42 5.63
C VAL A 310 4.65 2.37 4.12
N ASP A 311 4.18 3.34 3.34
CA ASP A 311 4.49 3.48 1.92
C ASP A 311 5.99 3.72 1.68
N VAL A 312 6.65 4.54 2.51
CA VAL A 312 8.07 4.87 2.34
C VAL A 312 8.97 3.90 3.12
N SER A 313 8.51 3.38 4.26
CA SER A 313 9.23 2.40 5.08
C SER A 313 8.35 1.18 5.41
N PRO A 314 8.35 0.15 4.54
CA PRO A 314 7.55 -1.07 4.75
C PRO A 314 7.96 -1.88 6.00
N GLU A 315 9.23 -1.82 6.39
CA GLU A 315 9.79 -2.55 7.55
C GLU A 315 9.38 -1.93 8.89
N CYS A 316 8.85 -0.70 8.88
CA CYS A 316 8.46 0.04 10.08
C CYS A 316 7.49 -0.76 10.97
N CYS A 317 6.51 -1.47 10.41
CA CYS A 317 5.57 -2.26 11.20
C CYS A 317 6.23 -3.43 11.94
N ASP A 318 7.19 -4.11 11.31
CA ASP A 318 7.91 -5.21 11.94
C ASP A 318 8.84 -4.70 13.05
N GLU A 319 9.51 -3.57 12.82
CA GLU A 319 10.31 -2.89 13.84
C GLU A 319 9.48 -2.46 15.06
N ILE A 320 8.25 -1.96 14.85
CA ILE A 320 7.32 -1.63 15.95
C ILE A 320 7.00 -2.88 16.76
N CYS A 321 6.68 -3.99 16.10
CA CYS A 321 6.38 -5.26 16.76
C CYS A 321 7.56 -5.76 17.61
N GLU A 322 8.78 -5.71 17.06
CA GLU A 322 9.98 -6.07 17.83
C GLU A 322 10.22 -5.15 19.02
N MET A 323 10.06 -3.84 18.83
CA MET A 323 10.26 -2.84 19.88
C MET A 323 9.22 -2.97 20.99
N LYS A 324 7.96 -3.28 20.65
CA LYS A 324 6.91 -3.59 21.62
C LYS A 324 7.26 -4.80 22.47
N GLN A 325 7.83 -5.84 21.87
CA GLN A 325 8.27 -7.04 22.59
C GLN A 325 9.46 -6.76 23.52
N LYS A 326 10.45 -6.01 23.04
CA LYS A 326 11.68 -5.70 23.78
C LYS A 326 11.48 -4.65 24.88
N ASN A 327 10.62 -3.65 24.66
CA ASN A 327 10.48 -2.47 25.51
C ASN A 327 9.01 -2.19 25.87
N GLN A 328 8.42 -3.06 26.69
CA GLN A 328 7.03 -2.93 27.14
C GLN A 328 6.73 -1.65 27.94
N HIS A 329 7.75 -1.01 28.52
CA HIS A 329 7.62 0.24 29.28
C HIS A 329 7.82 1.51 28.44
N PHE A 330 8.00 1.40 27.13
CA PHE A 330 8.14 2.58 26.28
C PHE A 330 6.84 3.40 26.29
N VAL A 331 6.94 4.73 26.37
CA VAL A 331 5.80 5.64 26.59
C VAL A 331 4.70 5.51 25.52
N LEU A 332 5.07 5.14 24.29
CA LEU A 332 4.13 4.95 23.17
C LEU A 332 3.62 3.51 23.05
N VAL A 333 4.08 2.58 23.89
CA VAL A 333 3.53 1.22 23.99
C VAL A 333 2.40 1.27 25.00
N THR A 334 1.18 1.51 24.51
CA THR A 334 -0.01 1.63 25.35
C THR A 334 -1.22 0.99 24.70
N ASP A 335 -2.08 0.43 25.54
CA ASP A 335 -3.39 -0.07 25.18
C ASP A 335 -4.50 0.98 25.38
N ASN A 336 -4.17 2.18 25.87
CA ASN A 336 -5.18 3.15 26.32
C ASN A 336 -5.37 4.31 25.34
N GLU A 337 -4.45 4.49 24.39
CA GLU A 337 -4.46 5.61 23.46
C GLU A 337 -3.95 5.17 22.08
N MET A 338 -4.55 5.71 21.00
CA MET A 338 -4.02 5.55 19.65
C MET A 338 -2.69 6.30 19.54
N THR A 339 -1.58 5.57 19.49
CA THR A 339 -0.20 6.11 19.47
C THR A 339 0.63 5.61 18.27
N LEU A 340 0.05 4.74 17.43
CA LEU A 340 0.78 3.99 16.41
C LEU A 340 1.43 4.88 15.34
N ASP A 341 0.76 5.92 14.86
CA ASP A 341 1.30 6.89 13.90
C ASP A 341 2.47 7.70 14.48
N VAL A 342 2.37 8.15 15.73
CA VAL A 342 3.46 8.86 16.44
C VAL A 342 4.65 7.92 16.70
N PHE A 343 4.40 6.66 17.01
CA PHE A 343 5.45 5.66 17.17
C PHE A 343 6.12 5.35 15.82
N ALA A 344 5.34 5.17 14.76
CA ALA A 344 5.88 4.99 13.41
C ALA A 344 6.74 6.19 12.99
N LEU A 345 6.32 7.41 13.31
CA LEU A 345 7.11 8.63 13.08
C LEU A 345 8.42 8.62 13.88
N HIS A 346 8.39 8.18 15.14
CA HIS A 346 9.59 8.06 15.97
C HIS A 346 10.62 7.11 15.36
N ILE A 347 10.18 5.93 14.88
CA ILE A 347 11.06 4.96 14.23
C ILE A 347 11.61 5.49 12.91
N LEU A 348 10.73 6.08 12.09
CA LEU A 348 11.13 6.68 10.83
C LEU A 348 12.22 7.74 11.01
N LEU A 349 12.08 8.62 12.01
CA LEU A 349 13.09 9.65 12.30
C LEU A 349 14.37 9.07 12.90
N ARG A 350 14.27 8.01 13.72
CA ARG A 350 15.44 7.29 14.25
C ARG A 350 16.25 6.65 13.12
N ASN A 351 15.58 6.09 12.11
CA ASN A 351 16.24 5.41 11.00
C ASN A 351 16.90 6.40 10.01
N ILE A 352 16.55 7.69 10.08
CA ILE A 352 17.22 8.77 9.32
C ILE A 352 18.55 9.18 9.96
N GLU A 353 18.80 8.87 11.24
CA GLU A 353 20.01 9.33 11.93
C GLU A 353 21.26 8.83 11.17
N PRO A 354 22.07 9.76 10.60
CA PRO A 354 23.11 9.37 9.66
C PRO A 354 24.23 8.65 10.39
N GLN A 355 24.50 7.41 9.98
CA GLN A 355 25.70 6.68 10.41
C GLN A 355 26.92 7.18 9.63
N LYS A 356 28.09 7.18 10.28
CA LYS A 356 29.33 7.70 9.68
C LYS A 356 29.64 7.03 8.33
N ASP A 357 29.44 5.72 8.26
CA ASP A 357 29.73 4.90 7.09
C ASP A 357 28.88 5.33 5.87
N ILE A 358 27.61 5.68 6.09
CA ILE A 358 26.69 6.17 5.05
C ILE A 358 27.15 7.52 4.48
N LEU A 359 27.79 8.35 5.31
CA LEU A 359 28.26 9.68 4.92
C LEU A 359 29.61 9.67 4.18
N GLU A 360 30.35 8.56 4.19
CA GLU A 360 31.63 8.44 3.49
C GLU A 360 31.42 8.10 2.00
N GLU A 361 30.45 7.25 1.68
CA GLU A 361 30.18 6.82 0.31
C GLU A 361 29.29 7.82 -0.46
N PRO A 362 29.68 8.31 -1.66
CA PRO A 362 28.87 9.26 -2.44
C PRO A 362 27.48 8.76 -2.82
N GLN A 363 27.34 7.47 -3.15
CA GLN A 363 26.06 6.89 -3.54
C GLN A 363 25.13 6.73 -2.33
N ALA A 364 25.64 6.22 -1.22
CA ALA A 364 24.90 6.08 0.03
C ALA A 364 24.40 7.45 0.55
N ARG A 365 25.22 8.51 0.46
CA ARG A 365 24.81 9.88 0.76
C ARG A 365 23.65 10.38 -0.08
N MET A 366 23.71 10.17 -1.39
CA MET A 366 22.64 10.59 -2.30
C MET A 366 21.33 9.85 -2.01
N GLN A 367 21.40 8.57 -1.69
CA GLN A 367 20.23 7.79 -1.31
C GLN A 367 19.67 8.26 0.03
N TRP A 368 20.52 8.53 1.02
CA TRP A 368 20.10 9.09 2.30
C TRP A 368 19.40 10.45 2.13
N LEU A 369 19.94 11.35 1.30
CA LEU A 369 19.31 12.64 0.99
C LEU A 369 17.93 12.48 0.34
N ARG A 370 17.77 11.53 -0.59
CA ARG A 370 16.46 11.24 -1.19
C ARG A 370 15.46 10.79 -0.13
N ASN A 371 15.85 9.86 0.73
CA ASN A 371 15.00 9.38 1.82
C ASN A 371 14.58 10.55 2.74
N VAL A 372 15.51 11.44 3.11
CA VAL A 372 15.20 12.64 3.91
C VAL A 372 14.16 13.53 3.21
N CYS A 373 14.27 13.74 1.90
CA CYS A 373 13.29 14.52 1.14
C CYS A 373 11.90 13.87 1.13
N ASP A 374 11.82 12.56 0.95
CA ASP A 374 10.55 11.82 0.95
C ASP A 374 9.88 11.87 2.33
N TYR A 375 10.67 11.69 3.38
CA TYR A 375 10.21 11.75 4.77
C TYR A 375 9.78 13.15 5.20
N ARG A 376 10.43 14.22 4.70
CA ARG A 376 10.12 15.62 5.05
C ARG A 376 8.64 15.94 4.86
N LEU A 377 8.06 15.54 3.72
CA LEU A 377 6.65 15.82 3.41
C LEU A 377 5.70 15.17 4.42
N ILE A 378 6.01 13.95 4.87
CA ILE A 378 5.19 13.21 5.84
C ILE A 378 5.31 13.86 7.22
N VAL A 379 6.54 14.16 7.64
CA VAL A 379 6.84 14.80 8.93
C VAL A 379 6.14 16.15 9.03
N GLU A 380 6.28 17.02 8.02
CA GLU A 380 5.65 18.34 7.99
C GLU A 380 4.12 18.27 8.06
N ARG A 381 3.50 17.32 7.33
CA ARG A 381 2.05 17.10 7.37
C ARG A 381 1.58 16.69 8.76
N MET A 382 2.26 15.73 9.39
CA MET A 382 1.91 15.25 10.74
C MET A 382 2.04 16.37 11.79
N PHE A 383 3.14 17.12 11.77
CA PHE A 383 3.33 18.26 12.68
C PHE A 383 2.34 19.40 12.42
N SER A 384 1.96 19.65 11.15
CA SER A 384 0.91 20.62 10.82
C SER A 384 -0.44 20.19 11.39
N HIS A 385 -0.84 18.93 11.21
CA HIS A 385 -2.08 18.39 11.76
C HIS A 385 -2.09 18.43 13.29
N PHE A 386 -0.97 18.08 13.93
CA PHE A 386 -0.80 18.16 15.39
C PHE A 386 -0.93 19.60 15.92
N ARG A 387 -0.40 20.60 15.21
CA ARG A 387 -0.58 22.02 15.58
C ARG A 387 -2.04 22.45 15.44
N GLN A 388 -2.68 22.08 14.34
CA GLN A 388 -4.08 22.44 14.09
C GLN A 388 -5.02 21.89 15.18
N SER A 389 -4.81 20.66 15.65
CA SER A 389 -5.60 20.08 16.75
C SER A 389 -5.48 20.90 18.04
N HIS A 390 -4.28 21.38 18.39
CA HIS A 390 -4.10 22.23 19.57
C HIS A 390 -4.76 23.60 19.42
N THR A 391 -4.63 24.23 18.25
CA THR A 391 -5.23 25.56 18.03
C THR A 391 -6.77 25.54 17.97
N THR A 392 -7.36 24.40 17.61
CA THR A 392 -8.81 24.25 17.47
C THR A 392 -9.48 23.69 18.72
N ASN A 393 -8.73 23.45 19.81
CA ASN A 393 -9.18 22.69 21.00
C ASN A 393 -9.81 21.33 20.66
N GLN A 394 -9.50 20.78 19.49
CA GLN A 394 -9.92 19.46 19.08
C GLN A 394 -8.83 18.47 19.51
N ASN A 395 -8.95 17.92 20.72
CA ASN A 395 -8.00 16.93 21.26
C ASN A 395 -8.10 15.59 20.50
N ASN A 396 -7.55 15.56 19.28
CA ASN A 396 -7.43 14.35 18.45
C ASN A 396 -6.18 13.52 18.83
N TYR A 397 -5.30 14.06 19.67
CA TYR A 397 -4.15 13.41 20.26
C TYR A 397 -4.34 13.43 21.79
N GLY A 398 -3.99 12.33 22.47
CA GLY A 398 -3.98 12.28 23.92
C GLY A 398 -2.60 12.58 24.50
N ASP A 399 -2.52 12.57 25.83
CA ASP A 399 -1.35 12.98 26.59
C ASP A 399 -0.07 12.21 26.23
N LEU A 400 -0.16 10.92 25.85
CA LEU A 400 1.02 10.13 25.49
C LEU A 400 1.50 10.47 24.09
N CYS A 401 0.59 10.71 23.14
CA CYS A 401 0.96 11.25 21.83
C CYS A 401 1.62 12.61 21.96
N GLU A 402 1.11 13.50 22.81
CA GLU A 402 1.72 14.80 23.07
C GLU A 402 3.15 14.66 23.60
N LYS A 403 3.35 13.81 24.61
CA LYS A 403 4.70 13.52 25.15
C LYS A 403 5.62 12.93 24.09
N GLY A 404 5.12 12.03 23.24
CA GLY A 404 5.85 11.45 22.12
C GLY A 404 6.26 12.51 21.09
N MET A 405 5.33 13.34 20.66
CA MET A 405 5.57 14.44 19.71
C MET A 405 6.54 15.47 20.28
N VAL A 406 6.46 15.79 21.57
CA VAL A 406 7.42 16.65 22.26
C VAL A 406 8.80 15.98 22.34
N ALA A 407 8.89 14.68 22.61
CA ALA A 407 10.16 13.95 22.63
C ALA A 407 10.82 13.87 21.23
N ILE A 408 10.01 13.66 20.18
CA ILE A 408 10.48 13.72 18.80
C ILE A 408 10.97 15.13 18.46
N ARG A 409 10.23 16.16 18.90
CA ARG A 409 10.64 17.56 18.70
C ARG A 409 11.87 17.94 19.54
N SER A 410 12.05 17.40 20.75
CA SER A 410 13.21 17.71 21.59
C SER A 410 14.51 17.14 21.01
N TRP A 411 14.43 16.03 20.27
CA TRP A 411 15.53 15.57 19.43
C TRP A 411 15.92 16.64 18.39
N ALA A 412 14.95 17.30 17.75
CA ALA A 412 15.19 18.44 16.86
C ALA A 412 15.62 19.74 17.59
N GLN A 413 15.22 19.96 18.85
CA GLN A 413 15.59 21.17 19.62
C GLN A 413 17.10 21.29 19.88
N LYS A 414 17.86 20.18 19.86
CA LYS A 414 19.33 20.25 19.88
C LYS A 414 19.90 21.00 18.67
N ALA A 415 19.14 21.12 17.59
CA ALA A 415 19.46 21.85 16.36
C ALA A 415 18.54 23.07 16.15
N ASP A 416 18.05 23.70 17.23
CA ASP A 416 17.20 24.87 17.14
C ASP A 416 17.96 26.09 16.61
N MET A 417 17.88 26.36 15.30
CA MET A 417 18.53 27.51 14.64
C MET A 417 17.96 28.89 15.03
N LYS A 418 16.97 28.95 15.94
CA LYS A 418 16.47 30.19 16.55
C LYS A 418 17.26 30.61 17.78
N SER A 419 18.11 29.72 18.31
CA SER A 419 19.04 30.00 19.40
C SER A 419 20.40 30.49 18.88
N LEU A 420 21.04 31.41 19.60
CA LEU A 420 22.35 31.95 19.23
C LEU A 420 23.47 30.89 19.28
N ASN A 421 23.36 29.94 20.21
CA ASN A 421 24.43 28.95 20.45
C ASN A 421 24.55 27.93 19.31
N THR A 422 23.42 27.42 18.83
CA THR A 422 23.32 26.52 17.67
C THR A 422 23.70 27.25 16.40
N PHE A 423 23.22 28.49 16.22
CA PHE A 423 23.57 29.35 15.09
C PHE A 423 25.09 29.56 14.98
N ARG A 424 25.75 29.94 16.09
CA ARG A 424 27.22 30.08 16.16
C ARG A 424 27.96 28.76 15.89
N SER A 425 27.42 27.64 16.37
CA SER A 425 28.04 26.33 16.14
C SER A 425 28.08 25.96 14.65
N VAL A 426 27.03 26.29 13.90
CA VAL A 426 26.98 26.10 12.43
C VAL A 426 27.92 27.08 11.72
N GLU A 427 27.94 28.34 12.14
CA GLU A 427 28.88 29.37 11.66
C GLU A 427 30.34 28.90 11.82
N ASP A 428 30.73 28.47 13.01
CA ASP A 428 32.08 28.01 13.34
C ASP A 428 32.45 26.72 12.59
N PHE A 429 31.47 25.85 12.30
CA PHE A 429 31.70 24.66 11.49
C PHE A 429 32.03 25.02 10.04
N LEU A 430 31.25 25.92 9.44
CA LEU A 430 31.49 26.39 8.06
C LEU A 430 32.82 27.13 7.95
N LYS A 431 33.14 28.00 8.91
CA LYS A 431 34.44 28.70 8.99
C LYS A 431 35.61 27.73 9.08
N ARG A 432 35.52 26.72 9.97
CA ARG A 432 36.56 25.68 10.11
C ARG A 432 36.74 24.86 8.84
N ARG A 433 35.65 24.47 8.17
CA ARG A 433 35.71 23.71 6.91
C ARG A 433 36.29 24.53 5.77
N ASN A 434 35.89 25.80 5.63
CA ASN A 434 36.47 26.69 4.62
C ASN A 434 37.98 26.85 4.83
N LYS A 435 38.39 27.06 6.09
CA LYS A 435 39.80 27.17 6.48
C LYS A 435 40.61 25.91 6.12
N ALA A 436 40.04 24.72 6.33
CA ALA A 436 40.70 23.46 5.99
C ALA A 436 40.89 23.30 4.47
N VAL A 437 39.88 23.61 3.68
CA VAL A 437 39.95 23.53 2.20
C VAL A 437 40.97 24.54 1.64
N LEU A 438 40.97 25.77 2.15
CA LEU A 438 41.95 26.78 1.78
C LEU A 438 43.38 26.32 2.13
N LYS A 439 43.57 25.69 3.30
CA LYS A 439 44.88 25.15 3.69
C LYS A 439 45.35 24.00 2.79
N ASP A 440 44.47 23.07 2.44
CA ASP A 440 44.83 21.93 1.58
C ASP A 440 45.15 22.38 0.14
N TYR A 441 44.45 23.41 -0.35
CA TYR A 441 44.63 23.91 -1.71
C TYR A 441 45.86 24.82 -1.87
N PHE A 442 46.09 25.73 -0.91
CA PHE A 442 47.20 26.70 -0.96
C PHE A 442 48.45 26.27 -0.16
N GLY A 443 48.39 25.16 0.58
CA GLY A 443 49.47 24.64 1.43
C GLY A 443 49.72 25.45 2.71
N GLN A 444 49.40 26.74 2.72
CA GLN A 444 49.46 27.67 3.86
C GLN A 444 48.24 28.60 3.86
N MET A 445 47.94 29.20 5.02
CA MET A 445 46.92 30.25 5.11
C MET A 445 47.38 31.47 4.33
N ALA A 446 46.67 31.83 3.26
CA ALA A 446 47.00 33.02 2.48
C ALA A 446 46.75 34.29 3.31
N GLU A 447 47.76 35.14 3.44
CA GLU A 447 47.64 36.48 3.99
C GLU A 447 47.51 37.48 2.84
N CYS A 448 46.59 38.43 2.99
CA CYS A 448 46.41 39.47 1.99
C CYS A 448 47.64 40.38 1.96
N LEU A 449 48.19 40.60 0.76
CA LEU A 449 49.36 41.46 0.57
C LEU A 449 49.14 42.94 0.95
N LEU A 450 47.89 43.41 1.06
CA LEU A 450 47.59 44.81 1.36
C LEU A 450 47.13 45.05 2.80
N CYS A 451 46.29 44.17 3.35
CA CYS A 451 45.75 44.36 4.69
C CYS A 451 46.41 43.47 5.75
N GLU A 452 47.32 42.57 5.35
CA GLU A 452 48.04 41.63 6.21
C GLU A 452 47.11 40.71 7.03
N LYS A 453 45.82 40.70 6.71
CA LYS A 453 44.84 39.82 7.34
C LYS A 453 44.86 38.46 6.64
N THR A 454 44.71 37.40 7.44
CA THR A 454 44.45 36.05 6.93
C THR A 454 43.14 36.06 6.15
N ILE A 455 43.20 35.59 4.91
CA ILE A 455 42.04 35.56 4.01
C ILE A 455 41.14 34.39 4.42
N GLU A 456 39.92 34.68 4.85
CA GLU A 456 38.90 33.70 5.22
C GLU A 456 38.02 33.27 4.03
N SER A 457 38.06 34.04 2.93
CA SER A 457 37.37 33.77 1.66
C SER A 457 38.32 33.23 0.58
N ALA A 458 37.81 32.98 -0.64
CA ALA A 458 38.70 32.55 -1.73
C ALA A 458 39.66 33.70 -2.10
N PRO A 459 40.98 33.48 -2.06
CA PRO A 459 41.96 34.50 -2.39
C PRO A 459 41.93 34.87 -3.87
N VAL A 460 42.08 36.16 -4.18
CA VAL A 460 42.26 36.63 -5.56
C VAL A 460 43.73 36.52 -5.93
N THR A 461 44.03 35.64 -6.88
CA THR A 461 45.38 35.47 -7.42
C THR A 461 45.56 36.36 -8.64
N LEU A 462 46.38 37.41 -8.54
CA LEU A 462 46.63 38.31 -9.66
C LEU A 462 47.45 37.62 -10.76
N PRO A 463 47.21 37.92 -12.06
CA PRO A 463 47.91 37.33 -13.19
C PRO A 463 49.32 37.92 -13.39
N CYS A 464 50.09 38.00 -12.30
CA CYS A 464 51.49 38.40 -12.30
C CYS A 464 52.40 37.16 -12.22
N SER A 465 53.65 37.29 -12.66
CA SER A 465 54.63 36.19 -12.69
C SER A 465 54.86 35.50 -11.34
N THR A 466 54.62 36.22 -10.24
CA THR A 466 54.77 35.75 -8.86
C THR A 466 53.45 35.33 -8.20
N LYS A 467 52.32 35.38 -8.92
CA LYS A 467 50.98 35.01 -8.43
C LYS A 467 50.64 35.61 -7.06
N HIS A 468 50.76 36.93 -6.95
CA HIS A 468 50.42 37.69 -5.75
C HIS A 468 48.95 37.51 -5.36
N VAL A 469 48.71 37.32 -4.06
CA VAL A 469 47.40 36.99 -3.49
C VAL A 469 46.82 38.17 -2.71
N LEU A 470 45.54 38.48 -2.94
CA LEU A 470 44.79 39.54 -2.27
C LEU A 470 43.46 39.01 -1.74
N CYS A 471 42.91 39.66 -0.71
CA CYS A 471 41.50 39.46 -0.37
C CYS A 471 40.58 40.20 -1.35
N ASN A 472 39.34 39.73 -1.51
CA ASN A 472 38.34 40.37 -2.40
C ASN A 472 38.17 41.87 -2.10
N ALA A 473 38.15 42.27 -0.83
CA ALA A 473 38.06 43.67 -0.41
C ALA A 473 39.19 44.55 -0.99
N CYS A 474 40.42 44.07 -0.86
CA CYS A 474 41.61 44.79 -1.33
C CYS A 474 41.73 44.75 -2.85
N PHE A 475 41.31 43.67 -3.50
CA PHE A 475 41.23 43.60 -4.97
C PHE A 475 40.23 44.61 -5.53
N HIS A 476 39.01 44.68 -4.98
CA HIS A 476 38.03 45.67 -5.43
C HIS A 476 38.48 47.12 -5.18
N GLN A 477 39.22 47.38 -4.10
CA GLN A 477 39.84 48.69 -3.90
C GLN A 477 40.85 49.01 -5.01
N ILE A 478 41.72 48.07 -5.39
CA ILE A 478 42.68 48.28 -6.49
C ILE A 478 41.93 48.56 -7.79
N VAL A 479 41.00 47.69 -8.20
CA VAL A 479 40.26 47.81 -9.47
C VAL A 479 39.43 49.10 -9.56
N MET A 480 39.07 49.71 -8.42
CA MET A 480 38.43 51.03 -8.40
C MET A 480 39.38 52.21 -8.68
N PHE A 481 40.69 52.03 -8.54
CA PHE A 481 41.69 53.09 -8.71
C PHE A 481 42.64 52.82 -9.89
N ASP A 482 43.21 51.61 -10.02
CA ASP A 482 44.20 51.23 -11.04
C ASP A 482 44.16 49.72 -11.37
N PHE A 483 44.48 49.32 -12.61
CA PHE A 483 44.56 47.90 -13.06
C PHE A 483 45.99 47.33 -12.96
N GLU A 484 46.71 47.69 -11.89
CA GLU A 484 48.10 47.30 -11.68
C GLU A 484 48.28 46.51 -10.39
N CYS A 485 49.17 45.51 -10.41
CA CYS A 485 49.55 44.81 -9.19
C CYS A 485 50.34 45.75 -8.26
N PRO A 486 49.88 46.01 -7.01
CA PRO A 486 50.49 47.00 -6.12
C PRO A 486 51.91 46.65 -5.64
N LYS A 487 52.38 45.42 -5.88
CA LYS A 487 53.72 44.95 -5.46
C LYS A 487 54.71 44.82 -6.60
N CYS A 488 54.27 44.42 -7.79
CA CYS A 488 55.16 44.20 -8.95
C CYS A 488 54.87 45.11 -10.14
N GLY A 489 53.85 45.98 -10.07
CA GLY A 489 53.50 46.93 -11.13
C GLY A 489 53.09 46.26 -12.44
N THR A 490 52.71 44.98 -12.41
CA THR A 490 52.24 44.28 -13.61
C THR A 490 50.79 44.70 -13.88
N GLU A 491 50.55 45.31 -15.04
CA GLU A 491 49.21 45.60 -15.56
C GLU A 491 48.45 44.30 -15.84
N PHE A 492 47.17 44.25 -15.47
CA PHE A 492 46.28 43.14 -15.78
C PHE A 492 45.04 43.62 -16.56
N PRO A 493 44.40 42.76 -17.38
CA PRO A 493 43.29 43.17 -18.25
C PRO A 493 42.11 43.75 -17.45
N GLU A 494 41.44 44.76 -18.02
CA GLU A 494 40.22 45.36 -17.43
C GLU A 494 39.10 44.33 -17.25
N ASP A 495 39.04 43.32 -18.13
CA ASP A 495 38.08 42.21 -18.09
C ASP A 495 38.51 41.04 -17.17
N PHE A 496 39.56 41.21 -16.35
CA PHE A 496 40.01 40.16 -15.45
C PHE A 496 38.95 39.87 -14.37
N ASN A 497 38.21 38.77 -14.56
CA ASN A 497 37.28 38.27 -13.57
C ASN A 497 37.94 37.22 -12.66
N PRO A 498 38.20 37.54 -11.38
CA PRO A 498 38.74 36.55 -10.43
C PRO A 498 37.75 35.42 -10.09
N GLU A 499 36.48 35.51 -10.47
CA GLU A 499 35.45 34.49 -10.17
C GLU A 499 35.66 33.15 -10.89
N GLU A 500 36.38 33.11 -12.02
CA GLU A 500 36.40 31.92 -12.88
C GLU A 500 37.23 30.74 -12.32
N THR A 501 38.15 30.96 -11.39
CA THR A 501 39.08 29.90 -10.99
C THR A 501 38.85 29.30 -9.60
N GLU A 502 38.53 30.05 -8.54
CA GLU A 502 38.63 29.48 -7.17
C GLU A 502 37.49 29.86 -6.20
N ASN A 503 36.44 30.56 -6.67
CA ASN A 503 35.32 31.04 -5.83
C ASN A 503 34.14 30.05 -5.65
N ARG A 504 34.08 28.94 -6.40
CA ARG A 504 32.92 28.02 -6.41
C ARG A 504 32.61 27.36 -5.05
N PHE A 505 33.62 27.05 -4.24
CA PHE A 505 33.43 26.39 -2.95
C PHE A 505 32.92 27.37 -1.88
N SER A 506 33.50 28.57 -1.82
CA SER A 506 33.06 29.64 -0.92
C SER A 506 31.61 30.06 -1.22
N ASN A 507 31.28 30.22 -2.51
CA ASN A 507 29.92 30.58 -2.95
C ASN A 507 28.88 29.49 -2.62
N LYS A 508 29.24 28.20 -2.74
CA LYS A 508 28.37 27.09 -2.33
C LYS A 508 28.13 27.03 -0.82
N ASN A 509 29.19 27.19 -0.01
CA ASN A 509 29.04 27.25 1.45
C ASN A 509 28.15 28.43 1.86
N GLN A 510 28.26 29.55 1.16
CA GLN A 510 27.41 30.71 1.40
C GLN A 510 25.95 30.46 1.05
N GLN A 511 25.69 29.84 -0.11
CA GLN A 511 24.34 29.48 -0.53
C GLN A 511 23.69 28.53 0.48
N ILE A 512 24.42 27.51 0.95
CA ILE A 512 23.94 26.58 1.98
C ILE A 512 23.63 27.31 3.28
N PHE A 513 24.50 28.22 3.74
CA PHE A 513 24.25 28.98 4.96
C PHE A 513 22.99 29.83 4.85
N MET A 514 22.84 30.56 3.75
CA MET A 514 21.67 31.41 3.52
C MET A 514 20.37 30.61 3.46
N GLU A 515 20.41 29.43 2.85
CA GLU A 515 19.28 28.53 2.78
C GLU A 515 18.92 27.98 4.17
N VAL A 516 19.91 27.59 4.98
CA VAL A 516 19.69 27.14 6.36
C VAL A 516 19.10 28.26 7.23
N VAL A 517 19.64 29.49 7.13
CA VAL A 517 19.11 30.65 7.88
C VAL A 517 17.67 30.95 7.48
N SER A 518 17.37 30.97 6.18
CA SER A 518 16.01 31.16 5.65
C SER A 518 15.03 30.10 6.16
N GLN A 519 15.38 28.82 5.97
CA GLN A 519 14.46 27.71 6.19
C GLN A 519 14.36 27.27 7.65
N MET A 520 15.33 27.59 8.51
CA MET A 520 15.37 27.11 9.90
C MET A 520 15.30 28.22 10.94
N SER A 521 15.97 29.37 10.75
CA SER A 521 15.92 30.48 11.71
C SER A 521 14.62 31.28 11.61
N PHE A 522 14.00 31.34 10.42
CA PHE A 522 12.72 32.01 10.20
C PHE A 522 11.54 31.05 9.99
N ALA A 523 11.71 29.77 10.38
CA ALA A 523 10.68 28.76 10.26
C ALA A 523 9.51 28.95 11.26
N GLU A 524 8.34 28.38 10.96
CA GLU A 524 7.24 28.14 11.92
C GLU A 524 6.54 29.36 12.54
N GLY A 525 6.63 30.56 11.96
CA GLY A 525 5.83 31.72 12.38
C GLY A 525 6.22 32.34 13.74
N SER A 526 7.21 31.80 14.44
CA SER A 526 7.79 32.38 15.66
C SER A 526 9.17 32.97 15.39
N ALA A 527 9.36 34.24 15.73
CA ALA A 527 10.58 34.98 15.43
C ALA A 527 11.81 34.35 16.12
N PRO A 528 12.98 34.34 15.47
CA PRO A 528 14.23 33.97 16.12
C PRO A 528 14.56 34.93 17.26
N SER A 529 15.46 34.54 18.17
CA SER A 529 15.87 35.43 19.26
C SER A 529 16.45 36.74 18.74
N THR A 530 16.28 37.82 19.51
CA THR A 530 16.80 39.15 19.15
C THR A 530 18.29 39.11 18.82
N ASP A 531 19.06 38.31 19.57
CA ASP A 531 20.49 38.11 19.34
C ASP A 531 20.81 37.48 17.97
N VAL A 532 19.98 36.55 17.49
CA VAL A 532 20.15 35.94 16.15
C VAL A 532 19.82 36.96 15.07
N ILE A 533 18.80 37.79 15.27
CA ILE A 533 18.45 38.88 14.34
C ILE A 533 19.60 39.89 14.26
N GLU A 534 20.14 40.34 15.40
CA GLU A 534 21.29 41.24 15.44
C GLU A 534 22.53 40.64 14.77
N LYS A 535 22.80 39.35 15.02
CA LYS A 535 23.91 38.64 14.40
C LYS A 535 23.71 38.50 12.88
N VAL A 536 22.50 38.20 12.41
CA VAL A 536 22.20 38.13 10.96
C VAL A 536 22.34 39.51 10.30
N MET A 537 21.90 40.57 10.98
CA MET A 537 22.08 41.96 10.53
C MET A 537 23.57 42.33 10.44
N SER A 538 24.42 41.81 11.33
CA SER A 538 25.88 42.03 11.29
C SER A 538 26.58 41.46 10.06
N TYR A 539 25.94 40.55 9.29
CA TYR A 539 26.47 40.08 8.01
C TYR A 539 26.13 40.97 6.84
N VAL A 540 25.19 41.91 7.00
CA VAL A 540 24.81 42.88 5.97
C VAL A 540 25.59 44.19 6.16
N THR A 541 25.97 44.50 7.40
CA THR A 541 26.63 45.75 7.77
C THR A 541 28.09 45.51 8.18
N GLY A 542 29.02 46.25 7.59
CA GLY A 542 30.41 46.32 7.99
C GLY A 542 30.79 47.72 8.47
N SER A 543 31.52 47.82 9.58
CA SER A 543 32.24 49.03 9.95
C SER A 543 33.60 49.05 9.26
N GLY A 544 33.79 49.99 8.33
CA GLY A 544 35.11 50.26 7.75
C GLY A 544 35.83 51.32 8.56
N GLU A 545 36.91 50.96 9.25
CA GLU A 545 37.82 51.95 9.84
C GLU A 545 38.64 52.61 8.73
N SER A 546 38.33 53.87 8.43
CA SER A 546 39.21 54.78 7.70
C SER A 546 39.59 55.94 8.61
N LYS A 547 40.82 56.43 8.51
CA LYS A 547 41.43 57.47 9.37
C LYS A 547 40.69 58.83 9.38
N SER A 548 39.50 58.98 8.78
CA SER A 548 38.80 60.27 8.75
C SER A 548 37.26 60.24 8.75
N ALA A 549 36.59 59.08 8.81
CA ALA A 549 35.15 58.97 9.13
C ALA A 549 34.73 57.49 9.18
N GLU A 550 33.80 57.15 10.07
CA GLU A 550 33.05 55.89 10.00
C GLU A 550 32.24 55.86 8.70
N ARG A 551 32.69 55.06 7.73
CA ARG A 551 31.87 54.70 6.56
C ARG A 551 31.19 53.37 6.86
N VAL A 552 29.87 53.36 6.82
CA VAL A 552 29.08 52.13 6.80
C VAL A 552 29.23 51.52 5.41
N ILE A 553 29.84 50.34 5.34
CA ILE A 553 30.03 49.59 4.10
C ILE A 553 29.07 48.41 4.12
N THR A 554 28.33 48.17 3.04
CA THR A 554 27.50 46.96 2.95
C THR A 554 28.36 45.78 2.54
N LYS A 555 28.09 44.64 3.15
CA LYS A 555 28.75 43.38 2.80
C LYS A 555 27.85 42.57 1.87
N GLU A 556 28.48 41.80 0.99
CA GLU A 556 27.80 40.64 0.42
C GLU A 556 27.33 39.78 1.60
N LEU A 557 26.09 39.28 1.55
CA LEU A 557 25.47 38.54 2.65
C LEU A 557 26.27 37.25 2.85
N THR A 558 27.31 37.33 3.68
CA THR A 558 28.41 36.37 3.77
C THR A 558 28.83 36.14 5.21
N VAL A 559 29.10 34.88 5.54
CA VAL A 559 29.63 34.50 6.87
C VAL A 559 31.09 34.96 7.04
N PHE A 560 31.77 35.21 5.92
CA PHE A 560 33.18 35.58 5.86
C PHE A 560 33.32 37.10 5.85
N HIS A 561 34.27 37.62 6.62
CA HIS A 561 34.37 39.06 6.85
C HIS A 561 35.05 39.85 5.71
N ASP A 562 35.44 39.17 4.62
CA ASP A 562 36.37 39.67 3.60
C ASP A 562 35.74 40.08 2.26
N SER A 563 34.41 40.00 2.13
CA SER A 563 33.62 40.38 0.94
C SER A 563 32.81 41.66 1.21
N PHE A 564 33.23 42.76 0.60
CA PHE A 564 32.55 44.06 0.69
C PHE A 564 32.04 44.47 -0.69
N ASP A 565 30.86 45.07 -0.73
CA ASP A 565 30.35 45.63 -1.97
C ASP A 565 31.15 46.91 -2.32
N PRO A 566 31.53 47.10 -3.59
CA PRO A 566 32.18 48.34 -4.05
C PRO A 566 31.26 49.57 -3.93
N THR A 567 29.95 49.36 -3.88
CA THR A 567 28.91 50.39 -3.67
C THR A 567 27.91 49.89 -2.63
N PRO A 568 27.33 50.74 -1.77
CA PRO A 568 26.36 50.29 -0.77
C PRO A 568 25.10 49.71 -1.44
N VAL A 569 24.94 48.39 -1.39
CA VAL A 569 23.78 47.66 -1.93
C VAL A 569 22.86 47.24 -0.79
N VAL A 570 21.62 47.75 -0.81
CA VAL A 570 20.58 47.31 0.13
C VAL A 570 19.92 46.05 -0.40
N ARG A 571 20.20 44.90 0.23
CA ARG A 571 19.57 43.62 -0.11
C ARG A 571 18.26 43.45 0.68
N SER A 572 17.14 43.24 -0.01
CA SER A 572 15.80 43.13 0.59
C SER A 572 15.49 41.78 1.24
N PHE A 573 16.41 40.82 1.18
CA PHE A 573 16.20 39.43 1.64
C PHE A 573 15.74 39.32 3.10
N LEU A 574 16.42 40.01 4.03
CA LEU A 574 16.05 39.98 5.46
C LEU A 574 14.73 40.70 5.72
N LEU A 575 14.49 41.82 5.02
CA LEU A 575 13.23 42.55 5.07
C LEU A 575 12.07 41.69 4.60
N GLN A 576 12.23 40.93 3.51
CA GLN A 576 11.21 40.00 3.00
C GLN A 576 10.90 38.91 4.02
N HIS A 577 11.91 38.29 4.64
CA HIS A 577 11.71 37.26 5.66
C HIS A 577 11.06 37.81 6.94
N MET A 578 11.47 38.99 7.39
CA MET A 578 10.84 39.65 8.55
C MET A 578 9.41 40.11 8.27
N MET A 579 9.10 40.57 7.05
CA MET A 579 7.74 40.94 6.66
C MET A 579 6.81 39.73 6.53
N LEU A 580 7.31 38.61 5.98
CA LEU A 580 6.59 37.34 5.94
C LEU A 580 6.16 36.89 7.35
N MET A 581 7.02 37.05 8.34
CA MET A 581 6.70 36.74 9.74
C MET A 581 5.63 37.65 10.34
N ARG A 582 5.61 38.93 9.96
CA ARG A 582 4.64 39.92 10.45
C ARG A 582 3.24 39.76 9.85
N TYR A 583 3.13 39.02 8.74
CA TYR A 583 1.85 38.68 8.09
C TYR A 583 1.26 37.35 8.61
N ILE A 584 2.07 36.55 9.32
CA ILE A 584 1.69 35.24 9.88
C ILE A 584 1.27 35.33 11.35
N GLN A 585 1.67 36.40 12.06
CA GLN A 585 1.14 36.82 13.37
C GLN A 585 -0.08 37.72 13.19
#